data_AF-A0AAD6N8F2-F1
#
_entry.id   AF-A0AAD6N8F2-F1
#
_cell.length_a   1.000
_cell.length_b   1.000
_cell.length_c   1.000
_cell.angle_alpha   90.00
_cell.angle_beta   90.00
_cell.angle_gamma   90.00
#
_symmetry.space_group_name_H-M   'P 1'
#
loop_
_entity.id
_entity.type
_entity.pdbx_description
1 polymer ?
#
loop_
_entity_poly.entity_id
_entity_poly.type
_entity_poly.pdbx_seq_one_letter_code
_entity_poly.pdbx_strand_id
1 'polypeptide(L)'
;MDMGGTNFRVCKVELLGSGKYTTTQMDAKIPETIKSGTAQQLWLFIIQCLRKFVDYHEIPTDELQKIPLAFTFSYPVTQTSVTNGILQRWTKGFDISGVEGHDVAAELQRALYENASLPCTSGLPLEIVALVNDTTGTLMASSYVDKDT
;
A
#
# COMPACT_ATOMS: atom_id res chain seq x y z
N MET A 1 -1.32 3.68 0.48
CA MET A 1 0.06 3.31 0.86
C MET A 1 0.95 3.39 -0.37
N ASP A 2 2.23 3.69 -0.21
CA ASP A 2 3.17 3.92 -1.30
C ASP A 2 4.49 3.18 -1.03
N MET A 3 4.88 2.32 -1.99
CA MET A 3 6.13 1.59 -1.95
C MET A 3 7.13 2.21 -2.93
N GLY A 4 8.01 3.06 -2.39
CA GLY A 4 9.15 3.61 -3.11
C GLY A 4 10.38 2.70 -3.06
N GLY A 5 11.47 3.15 -3.68
CA GLY A 5 12.73 2.39 -3.73
C GLY A 5 13.52 2.30 -2.41
N THR A 6 13.23 3.19 -1.47
CA THR A 6 13.98 3.30 -0.19
C THR A 6 13.05 3.30 1.02
N ASN A 7 11.90 3.96 0.90
CA ASN A 7 10.94 4.11 1.98
C ASN A 7 9.58 3.57 1.53
N PHE A 8 8.87 3.02 2.51
CA PHE A 8 7.46 2.70 2.42
C PHE A 8 6.68 3.74 3.21
N ARG A 9 5.61 4.27 2.63
CA ARG A 9 4.77 5.29 3.24
C ARG A 9 3.35 4.78 3.44
N VAL A 10 2.86 4.93 4.67
CA VAL A 10 1.45 4.79 4.99
C VAL A 10 0.85 6.18 5.14
N CYS A 11 -0.34 6.37 4.58
CA CYS A 11 -1.00 7.66 4.54
C CYS A 11 -2.51 7.47 4.70
N LYS A 12 -3.11 8.14 5.67
CA LYS A 12 -4.56 8.33 5.80
C LYS A 12 -4.90 9.72 5.26
N VAL A 13 -5.87 9.77 4.35
CA VAL A 13 -6.34 11.02 3.75
C VAL A 13 -7.82 11.17 4.07
N GLU A 14 -8.20 12.32 4.60
CA GLU A 14 -9.61 12.67 4.82
C GLU A 14 -10.00 13.75 3.81
N LEU A 15 -10.95 13.41 2.93
CA LEU A 15 -11.43 14.33 1.91
C LEU A 15 -12.51 15.23 2.51
N LEU A 16 -12.24 16.53 2.58
CA LEU A 16 -13.16 17.54 3.13
C LEU A 16 -14.11 18.13 2.07
N GLY A 17 -13.99 17.67 0.82
CA GLY A 17 -14.69 18.20 -0.34
C GLY A 17 -14.07 19.50 -0.89
N SER A 18 -14.55 19.93 -2.05
CA SER A 18 -14.12 21.18 -2.72
C SER A 18 -12.60 21.33 -2.87
N GLY A 19 -11.92 20.23 -3.21
CA GLY A 19 -10.46 20.20 -3.37
C GLY A 19 -9.65 20.30 -2.08
N LYS A 20 -10.31 20.26 -0.91
CA LYS A 20 -9.65 20.25 0.40
C LYS A 20 -9.53 18.85 0.95
N TYR A 21 -8.43 18.59 1.63
CA TYR A 21 -8.14 17.33 2.32
C TYR A 21 -7.17 17.56 3.48
N THR A 22 -7.19 16.65 4.45
CA THR A 22 -6.15 16.54 5.48
C THR A 22 -5.43 15.22 5.32
N THR A 23 -4.19 15.18 5.79
CA THR A 23 -3.31 14.03 5.60
C THR A 23 -2.59 13.71 6.90
N THR A 24 -2.54 12.44 7.24
CA THR A 24 -1.68 11.89 8.28
C THR A 24 -0.83 10.80 7.67
N GLN A 25 0.49 10.84 7.87
CA GLN A 25 1.42 9.92 7.23
C GLN A 25 2.50 9.41 8.18
N MET A 26 3.02 8.23 7.86
CA MET A 26 4.20 7.65 8.49
C MET A 26 5.09 7.04 7.41
N ASP A 27 6.38 7.34 7.49
CA ASP A 27 7.41 6.79 6.62
C ASP A 27 8.19 5.71 7.37
N ALA A 28 8.45 4.59 6.70
CA ALA A 28 9.27 3.49 7.20
C ALA A 28 10.37 3.17 6.19
N LYS A 29 11.63 3.12 6.65
CA LYS A 29 12.74 2.69 5.81
C LYS A 29 12.59 1.21 5.48
N ILE A 30 12.69 0.84 4.21
CA ILE A 30 12.67 -0.56 3.77
C ILE A 30 14.04 -1.17 4.07
N PRO A 31 14.14 -2.20 4.93
CA PRO A 31 15.41 -2.86 5.22
C PRO A 31 15.98 -3.53 3.96
N GLU A 32 17.30 -3.52 3.81
CA GLU A 32 17.96 -4.19 2.67
C GLU A 32 17.67 -5.70 2.64
N THR A 33 17.49 -6.32 3.80
CA THR A 33 17.08 -7.72 3.91
C THR A 33 15.69 -8.01 3.34
N ILE A 34 14.80 -7.01 3.30
CA ILE A 34 13.49 -7.14 2.65
C ILE A 34 13.63 -7.01 1.13
N LYS A 35 14.54 -6.15 0.65
CA LYS A 35 14.75 -5.90 -0.79
C LYS A 35 15.26 -7.12 -1.56
N SER A 36 15.98 -8.02 -0.91
CA SER A 36 16.48 -9.29 -1.47
C SER A 36 15.86 -10.53 -0.81
N GLY A 37 14.72 -10.36 -0.16
CA GLY A 37 14.06 -11.39 0.62
C GLY A 37 13.05 -12.24 -0.18
N THR A 38 12.01 -12.67 0.51
CA THR A 38 10.88 -13.42 -0.07
C THR A 38 9.60 -12.59 -0.08
N ALA A 39 8.65 -12.97 -0.93
CA ALA A 39 7.30 -12.39 -0.98
C ALA A 39 6.66 -12.31 0.42
N GLN A 40 6.76 -13.37 1.22
CA GLN A 40 6.20 -13.42 2.56
C GLN A 40 6.83 -12.37 3.48
N GLN A 41 8.15 -12.17 3.40
CA GLN A 41 8.85 -11.16 4.20
C GLN A 41 8.42 -9.74 3.81
N LEU A 42 8.27 -9.48 2.51
CA LEU A 42 7.77 -8.20 2.00
C LEU A 42 6.36 -7.90 2.50
N TRP A 43 5.43 -8.83 2.30
CA TRP A 43 4.04 -8.65 2.68
C TRP A 43 3.88 -8.49 4.18
N LEU A 44 4.60 -9.30 4.97
CA LEU A 44 4.62 -9.16 6.43
C LEU A 44 5.18 -7.80 6.88
N PHE A 45 6.26 -7.31 6.24
CA PHE A 45 6.79 -5.97 6.52
C PHE A 45 5.75 -4.87 6.27
N ILE A 46 5.04 -4.91 5.13
CA ILE A 46 3.99 -3.95 4.79
C ILE A 46 2.86 -3.99 5.84
N ILE A 47 2.39 -5.19 6.20
CA ILE A 47 1.31 -5.36 7.18
C ILE A 47 1.74 -4.83 8.56
N GLN A 48 2.99 -5.07 8.99
CA GLN A 48 3.52 -4.50 10.23
C GLN A 48 3.60 -2.98 10.19
N CYS A 49 3.95 -2.38 9.06
CA CYS A 49 3.92 -0.92 8.88
C CYS A 49 2.49 -0.37 8.99
N LEU A 50 1.50 -1.04 8.37
CA LEU A 50 0.09 -0.67 8.50
C LEU A 50 -0.38 -0.76 9.95
N ARG A 51 -0.05 -1.86 10.65
CA ARG A 51 -0.42 -2.03 12.06
C ARG A 51 0.17 -0.92 12.95
N LYS A 52 1.46 -0.64 12.80
CA LYS A 52 2.13 0.44 13.54
C LYS A 52 1.49 1.80 13.29
N PHE A 53 1.07 2.08 12.05
CA PHE A 53 0.38 3.31 11.71
C PHE A 53 -0.97 3.42 12.44
N VAL A 54 -1.76 2.35 12.41
CA VAL A 54 -3.07 2.27 13.09
C VAL A 54 -2.92 2.44 14.59
N ASP A 55 -1.94 1.77 15.20
CA ASP A 55 -1.66 1.86 16.64
C ASP A 55 -1.20 3.26 17.04
N TYR A 56 -0.26 3.85 16.30
CA TYR A 56 0.31 5.15 16.62
C TYR A 56 -0.70 6.29 16.51
N HIS A 57 -1.65 6.19 15.57
CA HIS A 57 -2.71 7.17 15.39
C HIS A 57 -4.01 6.79 16.10
N GLU A 58 -4.00 5.71 16.89
CA GLU A 58 -5.15 5.22 17.68
C GLU A 58 -6.43 5.09 16.84
N ILE A 59 -6.30 4.62 15.58
CA ILE A 59 -7.42 4.53 14.64
C ILE A 59 -8.38 3.43 15.11
N PRO A 60 -9.65 3.73 15.41
CA PRO A 60 -10.62 2.73 15.86
C PRO A 60 -10.89 1.66 14.79
N THR A 61 -11.10 0.41 15.23
CA THR A 61 -11.34 -0.72 14.32
C THR A 61 -12.58 -0.53 13.44
N ASP A 62 -13.65 0.07 14.00
CA ASP A 62 -14.90 0.35 13.28
C ASP A 62 -14.76 1.47 12.23
N GLU A 63 -13.85 2.40 12.45
CA GLU A 63 -13.42 3.36 11.44
C GLU A 63 -12.61 2.65 10.36
N LEU A 64 -11.63 1.83 10.76
CA LEU A 64 -10.73 1.12 9.86
C LEU A 64 -11.45 0.21 8.86
N GLN A 65 -12.55 -0.44 9.29
CA GLN A 65 -13.42 -1.25 8.42
C GLN A 65 -14.04 -0.47 7.26
N LYS A 66 -14.12 0.85 7.36
CA LYS A 66 -14.73 1.73 6.35
C LYS A 66 -13.67 2.41 5.47
N ILE A 67 -12.39 2.21 5.74
CA ILE A 67 -11.29 2.88 5.03
C ILE A 67 -10.85 1.99 3.85
N PRO A 68 -11.14 2.38 2.60
CA PRO A 68 -10.58 1.70 1.44
C PRO A 68 -9.06 1.89 1.37
N LEU A 69 -8.32 0.84 1.02
CA LEU A 69 -6.88 0.91 0.86
C LEU A 69 -6.49 0.98 -0.62
N ALA A 70 -5.77 2.03 -1.01
CA ALA A 70 -5.10 2.10 -2.30
C ALA A 70 -3.62 1.73 -2.15
N PHE A 71 -3.12 0.91 -3.07
CA PHE A 71 -1.72 0.51 -3.15
C PHE A 71 -1.04 1.23 -4.31
N THR A 72 -0.23 2.23 -4.00
CA THR A 72 0.69 2.83 -4.96
C THR A 72 1.95 1.95 -5.07
N PHE A 73 2.13 1.33 -6.24
CA PHE A 73 3.19 0.36 -6.48
C PHE A 73 3.92 0.69 -7.78
N SER A 74 5.03 1.41 -7.64
CA SER A 74 5.71 2.06 -8.76
C SER A 74 6.84 1.21 -9.33
N TYR A 75 6.45 0.02 -9.78
CA TYR A 75 7.26 -0.96 -10.50
C TYR A 75 6.55 -1.34 -11.80
N PRO A 76 7.27 -1.90 -12.79
CA PRO A 76 6.67 -2.38 -14.02
C PRO A 76 5.58 -3.44 -13.75
N VAL A 77 4.32 -3.08 -13.96
CA VAL A 77 3.16 -3.94 -13.74
C VAL A 77 2.31 -3.99 -15.00
N THR A 78 1.83 -5.17 -15.36
CA THR A 78 0.73 -5.34 -16.31
C THR A 78 -0.58 -5.30 -15.54
N GLN A 79 -1.26 -4.17 -15.60
CA GLN A 79 -2.51 -3.94 -14.90
C GLN A 79 -3.67 -4.60 -15.65
N THR A 80 -4.40 -5.49 -14.99
CA THR A 80 -5.55 -6.24 -15.58
C THR A 80 -6.89 -5.68 -15.12
N SER A 81 -6.91 -4.94 -14.01
CA SER A 81 -8.08 -4.22 -13.49
C SER A 81 -7.63 -3.05 -12.60
N VAL A 82 -8.56 -2.28 -12.05
CA VAL A 82 -8.22 -1.24 -11.05
C VAL A 82 -7.58 -1.84 -9.79
N THR A 83 -7.90 -3.08 -9.42
CA THR A 83 -7.44 -3.77 -8.21
C THR A 83 -6.37 -4.82 -8.45
N ASN A 84 -6.00 -5.11 -9.70
CA ASN A 84 -5.16 -6.26 -10.05
C ASN A 84 -4.02 -5.85 -10.96
N GLY A 85 -2.83 -6.38 -10.69
CA GLY A 85 -1.68 -6.11 -11.54
C GLY A 85 -0.52 -7.07 -11.32
N ILE A 86 -0.04 -7.64 -12.42
CA ILE A 86 1.03 -8.63 -12.43
C ILE A 86 2.38 -7.93 -12.50
N LEU A 87 3.22 -8.08 -11.47
CA LEU A 87 4.58 -7.57 -11.50
C LEU A 87 5.36 -8.24 -12.64
N GLN A 88 5.92 -7.42 -13.53
CA GLN A 88 6.71 -7.93 -14.66
C GLN A 88 8.15 -8.19 -14.27
N ARG A 89 8.76 -7.24 -13.55
CA ARG A 89 10.12 -7.35 -13.03
C ARG A 89 10.37 -6.34 -11.93
N TRP A 90 11.23 -6.67 -11.00
CA TRP A 90 11.76 -5.73 -10.03
C TRP A 90 12.69 -4.72 -10.67
N THR A 91 12.77 -3.55 -10.03
CA THR A 91 13.69 -2.47 -10.38
C THR A 91 14.18 -1.81 -9.09
N LYS A 92 14.97 -0.73 -9.18
CA LYS A 92 15.38 0.07 -8.00
C LYS A 92 16.16 -0.74 -6.94
N GLY A 93 16.86 -1.79 -7.35
CA GLY A 93 17.65 -2.65 -6.46
C GLY A 93 16.83 -3.67 -5.66
N PHE A 94 15.56 -3.89 -6.02
CA PHE A 94 14.75 -4.98 -5.48
C PHE A 94 15.03 -6.26 -6.26
N ASP A 95 15.04 -7.37 -5.54
CA ASP A 95 15.20 -8.74 -6.05
C ASP A 95 14.47 -9.70 -5.09
N ILE A 96 13.15 -9.54 -5.00
CA ILE A 96 12.33 -10.30 -4.05
C ILE A 96 11.78 -11.54 -4.72
N SER A 97 12.14 -12.70 -4.18
CA SER A 97 11.73 -13.99 -4.69
C SER A 97 10.23 -14.23 -4.51
N GLY A 98 9.59 -14.77 -5.57
CA GLY A 98 8.18 -15.18 -5.54
C GLY A 98 7.15 -14.08 -5.76
N VAL A 99 7.54 -12.91 -6.28
CA VAL A 99 6.59 -11.81 -6.60
C VAL A 99 6.50 -11.52 -8.10
N GLU A 100 7.62 -11.61 -8.84
CA GLU A 100 7.58 -11.45 -10.31
C GLU A 100 6.67 -12.52 -10.94
N GLY A 101 5.86 -12.12 -11.93
CA GLY A 101 4.85 -12.97 -12.56
C GLY A 101 3.55 -13.15 -11.75
N HIS A 102 3.43 -12.55 -10.57
CA HIS A 102 2.26 -12.68 -9.69
C HIS A 102 1.51 -11.35 -9.51
N ASP A 103 0.23 -11.45 -9.15
CA ASP A 103 -0.61 -10.29 -8.87
C ASP A 103 -0.34 -9.73 -7.48
N VAL A 104 0.35 -8.59 -7.42
CA VAL A 104 0.84 -8.01 -6.16
C VAL A 104 -0.28 -7.55 -5.23
N ALA A 105 -1.39 -7.07 -5.77
CA ALA A 105 -2.52 -6.62 -4.96
C ALA A 105 -3.28 -7.82 -4.38
N ALA A 106 -3.49 -8.87 -5.19
CA ALA A 106 -4.10 -10.11 -4.72
C ALA A 106 -3.22 -10.81 -3.67
N GLU A 107 -1.90 -10.85 -3.86
CA GLU A 107 -0.99 -11.43 -2.88
C GLU A 107 -0.99 -10.68 -1.55
N LEU A 108 -0.96 -9.34 -1.58
CA LEU A 108 -1.03 -8.54 -0.36
C LEU A 108 -2.39 -8.68 0.33
N GLN A 109 -3.49 -8.72 -0.43
CA GLN A 109 -4.83 -8.96 0.11
C GLN A 109 -4.91 -10.33 0.80
N ARG A 110 -4.35 -11.38 0.18
CA ARG A 110 -4.26 -12.71 0.78
C ARG A 110 -3.41 -12.69 2.05
N ALA A 111 -2.26 -12.01 2.03
CA ALA A 111 -1.39 -11.89 3.19
C ALA A 111 -2.09 -11.16 4.36
N LEU A 112 -2.88 -10.11 4.09
CA LEU A 112 -3.70 -9.45 5.10
C LEU A 112 -4.67 -10.43 5.77
N TYR A 113 -5.38 -11.26 4.98
CA TYR A 113 -6.29 -12.26 5.53
C TYR A 113 -5.59 -13.36 6.33
N GLU A 114 -4.50 -13.93 5.81
CA GLU A 114 -3.77 -15.02 6.47
C GLU A 114 -3.13 -14.58 7.78
N ASN A 115 -2.70 -13.32 7.88
CA ASN A 115 -2.05 -12.77 9.06
C ASN A 115 -3.04 -12.06 10.02
N ALA A 116 -4.34 -12.04 9.71
CA ALA A 116 -5.36 -11.36 10.52
C ALA A 116 -5.50 -11.94 11.94
N SER A 117 -5.08 -13.19 12.15
CA SER A 117 -5.15 -13.88 13.44
C SER A 117 -3.88 -13.73 14.30
N LEU A 118 -2.78 -13.20 13.77
CA LEU A 118 -1.53 -13.07 14.51
C LEU A 118 -1.54 -11.80 15.38
N PRO A 119 -1.02 -11.84 16.63
CA PRO A 119 -1.12 -10.70 17.54
C PRO A 119 -0.56 -9.38 16.97
N CYS A 120 0.58 -9.44 16.26
CA CYS A 120 1.28 -8.28 15.73
C CYS A 120 0.73 -7.73 14.40
N THR A 121 -0.28 -8.39 13.80
CA THR A 121 -0.87 -8.01 12.51
C THR A 121 -2.39 -8.11 12.49
N SER A 122 -3.00 -8.47 13.62
CA SER A 122 -4.44 -8.58 13.79
C SER A 122 -5.15 -7.23 13.75
N GLY A 123 -6.48 -7.28 13.53
CA GLY A 123 -7.31 -6.08 13.57
C GLY A 123 -7.09 -5.12 12.39
N LEU A 124 -6.68 -5.62 11.23
CA LEU A 124 -6.58 -4.85 9.99
C LEU A 124 -7.62 -5.34 8.96
N PRO A 125 -8.91 -5.03 9.12
CA PRO A 125 -9.97 -5.38 8.18
C PRO A 125 -9.93 -4.47 6.93
N LEU A 126 -8.78 -4.47 6.24
CA LEU A 126 -8.51 -3.62 5.09
C LEU A 126 -8.78 -4.36 3.79
N GLU A 127 -9.38 -3.65 2.85
CA GLU A 127 -9.62 -4.11 1.48
C GLU A 127 -8.84 -3.22 0.50
N ILE A 128 -8.06 -3.85 -0.37
CA ILE A 128 -7.35 -3.19 -1.45
C ILE A 128 -8.33 -2.94 -2.60
N VAL A 129 -8.69 -1.67 -2.79
CA VAL A 129 -9.65 -1.25 -3.82
C VAL A 129 -9.00 -0.65 -5.07
N ALA A 130 -7.70 -0.40 -5.02
CA ALA A 130 -6.96 0.15 -6.15
C ALA A 130 -5.47 -0.19 -6.08
N LEU A 131 -4.90 -0.52 -7.24
CA LEU A 131 -3.48 -0.60 -7.53
C LEU A 131 -3.15 0.53 -8.52
N VAL A 132 -2.25 1.43 -8.13
CA VAL A 132 -1.93 2.63 -8.91
C VAL A 132 -0.41 2.82 -9.03
N ASN A 133 0.03 3.51 -10.09
CA ASN A 133 1.40 4.01 -10.18
C ASN A 133 1.49 5.47 -9.69
N ASP A 134 2.70 5.93 -9.36
CA ASP A 134 2.94 7.30 -8.83
C ASP A 134 2.40 8.40 -9.75
N THR A 135 2.58 8.26 -11.07
CA THR A 135 2.16 9.29 -12.03
C THR A 135 0.64 9.41 -12.10
N THR A 136 -0.07 8.28 -12.05
CA THR A 136 -1.54 8.24 -12.01
C THR A 136 -2.04 8.80 -10.69
N GLY A 137 -1.42 8.42 -9.57
CA GLY A 137 -1.75 8.99 -8.26
C GLY A 137 -1.55 10.51 -8.21
N THR A 138 -0.46 11.00 -8.82
CA THR A 138 -0.17 12.44 -8.93
C THR A 138 -1.25 13.17 -9.74
N LEU A 139 -1.61 12.65 -10.91
CA LEU A 139 -2.65 13.24 -11.76
C LEU A 139 -4.00 13.32 -11.02
N MET A 140 -4.40 12.24 -10.36
CA MET A 140 -5.66 12.18 -9.62
C MET A 140 -5.68 13.15 -8.43
N ALA A 141 -4.57 13.27 -7.70
CA ALA A 141 -4.45 14.19 -6.59
C ALA A 141 -4.50 15.66 -7.06
N SER A 142 -3.79 15.99 -8.14
CA SER A 142 -3.82 17.34 -8.73
C SER A 142 -5.22 17.72 -9.22
N SER A 143 -5.89 16.83 -9.96
CA SER A 143 -7.24 17.07 -10.49
C SER A 143 -8.30 17.24 -9.38
N TYR A 144 -8.10 16.63 -8.21
CA TYR A 144 -9.00 16.85 -7.07
C TYR A 144 -8.87 18.27 -6.50
N VAL A 145 -7.65 18.80 -6.40
CA VAL A 145 -7.37 20.12 -5.81
C VAL A 145 -7.65 21.25 -6.79
N ASP A 146 -7.25 21.06 -8.05
CA ASP A 146 -7.38 22.02 -9.12
C ASP A 146 -8.22 21.42 -10.26
N LYS A 147 -9.37 22.05 -10.53
CA LYS A 147 -10.33 21.58 -11.53
C LYS A 147 -9.96 21.99 -12.96
N ASP A 148 -8.94 22.83 -13.12
CA ASP A 148 -8.46 23.31 -14.42
C ASP A 148 -7.30 22.45 -14.98
N THR A 149 -6.94 21.36 -14.30
CA THR A 149 -5.97 20.34 -14.77
C THR A 149 -6.66 19.24 -15.56
#